data_AF-A0A3R9ZY18-F1
#
_entry.id   AF-A0A3R9ZY18-F1
#
_cell.length_a   1.000
_cell.length_b   1.000
_cell.length_c   1.000
_cell.angle_alpha   90.00
_cell.angle_beta   90.00
_cell.angle_gamma   90.00
#
_symmetry.space_group_name_H-M   'P 1'
#
loop_
_entity.id
_entity.type
_entity.pdbx_description
1 polymer ?
#
loop_
_entity_poly.entity_id
_entity_poly.type
_entity_poly.pdbx_seq_one_letter_code
_entity_poly.pdbx_strand_id
1 'polypeptide(L)'
;MELFFKNRLQSYQKQMFKYLKYVLNDHIVLVLIFLLGGFGYYYGAFVKTLTPDFWLGKWLVIIISFACLWIGRFATYLKEADRVFLLPKETEMKEQYLKKAYQYTLFFPFVCLLIVQGVFMPMLIATEQATFIDFLLAVACLWLLKASQLVILGLSFLQGIDKQQTKKLLIWSLFSGIILVINSYISPIVGLGLSGVFYYICLQDMNKQKQAHLLDWDLLILKEQGRLKRIYQLINLFTDVPGISTQVRRRKYLDPLLAKLPYQQKNTYLYLYMRSFLRGTEYSGLFLRLTLIGSVLIGFIQEWPIQLAVGCLFIYLIGFQLVPLYNQYDYMLLTQLYPISLLQKEKAVKQLILGLLVGVTIVYSIVLLLTNSFKIELGIQLAVLCLETGVMVVWYIPKRLRKIAKK
;
A
#
# COMPACT_ATOMS: atom_id res chain seq x y z
N MET A 1 -6.30 14.56 -32.06
CA MET A 1 -6.55 14.24 -30.63
C MET A 1 -5.31 13.91 -29.79
N GLU A 2 -4.16 13.67 -30.41
CA GLU A 2 -2.95 13.22 -29.71
C GLU A 2 -2.30 14.26 -28.78
N LEU A 3 -2.17 15.50 -29.26
CA LEU A 3 -1.60 16.60 -28.48
C LEU A 3 -2.47 16.93 -27.26
N PHE A 4 -3.79 16.77 -27.40
CA PHE A 4 -4.75 16.92 -26.30
C PHE A 4 -4.52 15.91 -25.18
N PHE A 5 -4.32 14.62 -25.51
CA PHE A 5 -3.94 13.60 -24.53
C PHE A 5 -2.62 13.95 -23.84
N LYS A 6 -1.61 14.39 -24.61
CA LYS A 6 -0.30 14.77 -24.08
C LYS A 6 -0.40 15.92 -23.07
N ASN A 7 -1.19 16.96 -23.35
CA ASN A 7 -1.38 18.10 -22.45
C ASN A 7 -2.06 17.69 -21.13
N ARG A 8 -3.06 16.81 -21.20
CA ARG A 8 -3.71 16.25 -20.00
C ARG A 8 -2.76 15.40 -19.18
N LEU A 9 -1.99 14.54 -19.86
CA LEU A 9 -0.99 13.71 -19.22
C LEU A 9 0.06 14.56 -18.49
N GLN A 10 0.58 15.61 -19.12
CA GLN A 10 1.52 16.52 -18.49
C GLN A 10 0.93 17.23 -17.27
N SER A 11 -0.32 17.67 -17.35
CA SER A 11 -1.02 18.30 -16.23
C SER A 11 -1.16 17.34 -15.05
N TYR A 12 -1.54 16.09 -15.33
CA TYR A 12 -1.62 15.03 -14.33
C TYR A 12 -0.26 14.69 -13.73
N GLN A 13 0.80 14.58 -14.55
CA GLN A 13 2.16 14.33 -14.09
C GLN A 13 2.66 15.46 -13.18
N LYS A 14 2.46 16.73 -13.56
CA LYS A 14 2.79 17.88 -12.70
C LYS A 14 2.10 17.82 -11.35
N GLN A 15 0.81 17.47 -11.34
CA GLN A 15 0.07 17.28 -10.10
C GLN A 15 0.63 16.11 -9.27
N MET A 16 0.95 14.99 -9.91
CA MET A 16 1.51 13.82 -9.25
C MET A 16 2.90 14.09 -8.66
N PHE A 17 3.77 14.84 -9.36
CA PHE A 17 5.06 15.27 -8.83
C PHE A 17 4.92 16.20 -7.62
N LYS A 18 3.92 17.08 -7.62
CA LYS A 18 3.61 17.91 -6.44
C LYS A 18 3.28 17.04 -5.23
N TYR A 19 2.44 16.02 -5.40
CA TYR A 19 2.13 15.08 -4.31
C TYR A 19 3.32 14.21 -3.91
N LEU A 20 4.10 13.73 -4.87
CA LEU A 20 5.26 12.89 -4.62
C LEU A 20 6.28 13.58 -3.70
N LYS A 21 6.50 14.89 -3.85
CA LYS A 21 7.35 15.68 -2.96
C LYS A 21 6.91 15.62 -1.49
N TYR A 22 5.61 15.59 -1.23
CA TYR A 22 5.08 15.51 0.13
C TYR A 22 5.07 14.07 0.67
N VAL A 23 4.83 13.08 -0.21
CA VAL A 23 4.85 11.65 0.14
C VAL A 23 6.28 11.19 0.45
N LEU A 24 7.27 11.60 -0.35
CA LEU A 24 8.68 11.32 -0.12
C LEU A 24 9.33 12.42 0.74
N ASN A 25 8.82 12.60 1.95
CA ASN A 25 9.46 13.46 2.93
C ASN A 25 10.76 12.82 3.48
N ASP A 26 11.61 13.61 4.14
CA ASP A 26 12.93 13.17 4.63
C ASP A 26 12.85 11.91 5.51
N HIS A 27 11.81 11.78 6.33
CA HIS A 27 11.62 10.61 7.19
C HIS A 27 11.26 9.34 6.40
N ILE A 28 10.36 9.43 5.42
CA ILE A 28 9.94 8.29 4.61
C ILE A 28 11.10 7.83 3.71
N VAL A 29 11.87 8.76 3.17
CA VAL A 29 13.07 8.44 2.37
C VAL A 29 14.05 7.63 3.22
N LEU A 30 14.34 8.07 4.44
CA LEU A 30 15.21 7.34 5.36
C LEU A 30 14.67 5.92 5.67
N VAL A 31 13.38 5.79 5.99
CA VAL A 31 12.76 4.48 6.23
C VAL A 31 12.85 3.58 4.99
N LEU A 32 12.64 4.12 3.79
CA LEU A 32 12.73 3.37 2.55
C LEU A 32 14.15 2.90 2.26
N ILE A 33 15.17 3.72 2.56
CA ILE A 33 16.59 3.34 2.44
C ILE A 33 16.91 2.18 3.39
N PHE A 34 16.48 2.25 4.66
CA PHE A 34 16.68 1.14 5.60
C PHE A 34 15.92 -0.13 5.19
N LEU A 35 14.67 0.00 4.72
CA LEU A 35 13.86 -1.14 4.29
C LEU A 35 14.45 -1.79 3.04
N LEU A 36 14.82 -1.00 2.01
CA LEU A 36 15.45 -1.53 0.80
C LEU A 36 16.84 -2.10 1.08
N GLY A 37 17.63 -1.47 1.93
CA GLY A 37 18.95 -1.95 2.34
C GLY A 37 18.86 -3.27 3.12
N GLY A 38 17.98 -3.33 4.12
CA GLY A 38 17.70 -4.54 4.89
C GLY A 38 17.14 -5.65 3.99
N PHE A 39 16.13 -5.34 3.17
CA PHE A 39 15.59 -6.27 2.19
C PHE A 39 16.68 -6.81 1.27
N GLY A 40 17.54 -5.95 0.71
CA GLY A 40 18.63 -6.36 -0.17
C GLY A 40 19.67 -7.26 0.51
N TYR A 41 20.07 -6.94 1.75
CA TYR A 41 21.01 -7.75 2.52
C TYR A 41 20.46 -9.15 2.82
N TYR A 42 19.23 -9.22 3.36
CA TYR A 42 18.59 -10.49 3.71
C TYR A 42 18.21 -11.31 2.48
N TYR A 43 17.70 -10.67 1.43
CA TYR A 43 17.42 -11.32 0.16
C TYR A 43 18.70 -11.90 -0.45
N GLY A 44 19.80 -11.14 -0.44
CA GLY A 44 21.10 -11.62 -0.92
C GLY A 44 21.63 -12.81 -0.13
N ALA A 45 21.48 -12.81 1.21
CA ALA A 45 21.83 -13.96 2.05
C ALA A 45 20.93 -15.17 1.75
N PHE A 46 19.62 -14.95 1.59
CA PHE A 46 18.64 -16.00 1.26
C PHE A 46 18.96 -16.67 -0.08
N VAL A 47 19.25 -15.89 -1.12
CA VAL A 47 19.59 -16.41 -2.45
C VAL A 47 20.81 -17.34 -2.41
N LYS A 48 21.80 -17.07 -1.54
CA LYS A 48 22.98 -17.91 -1.37
C LYS A 48 22.71 -19.25 -0.69
N THR A 49 21.61 -19.37 0.06
CA THR A 49 21.23 -20.59 0.77
C THR A 49 20.35 -21.54 -0.05
N LEU A 50 19.99 -21.15 -1.28
CA LEU A 50 19.10 -21.94 -2.14
C LEU A 50 19.83 -23.16 -2.70
N THR A 51 19.17 -24.31 -2.63
CA THR A 51 19.60 -25.53 -3.31
C THR A 51 19.09 -25.57 -4.76
N PRO A 52 19.78 -26.26 -5.68
CA PRO A 52 19.40 -26.31 -7.11
C PRO A 52 17.97 -26.80 -7.38
N ASP A 53 17.48 -27.76 -6.57
CA ASP A 53 16.17 -28.40 -6.74
C ASP A 53 15.01 -27.72 -5.97
N PHE A 54 15.09 -26.41 -5.75
CA PHE A 54 14.03 -25.69 -5.04
C PHE A 54 12.75 -25.52 -5.88
N TRP A 55 11.90 -26.55 -5.91
CA TRP A 55 10.63 -26.58 -6.64
C TRP A 55 9.65 -25.48 -6.21
N LEU A 56 9.65 -25.12 -4.93
CA LEU A 56 8.83 -24.03 -4.37
C LEU A 56 9.16 -22.67 -5.00
N GLY A 57 10.39 -22.49 -5.49
CA GLY A 57 10.83 -21.24 -6.11
C GLY A 57 10.10 -20.93 -7.40
N LYS A 58 9.91 -21.94 -8.26
CA LYS A 58 9.19 -21.78 -9.54
C LYS A 58 7.73 -21.38 -9.29
N TRP A 59 7.06 -22.03 -8.35
CA TRP A 59 5.68 -21.68 -7.99
C TRP A 59 5.56 -20.27 -7.43
N LEU A 60 6.50 -19.85 -6.59
CA LEU A 60 6.53 -18.50 -6.04
C LEU A 60 6.68 -17.45 -7.14
N VAL A 61 7.56 -17.69 -8.11
CA VAL A 61 7.71 -16.81 -9.29
C VAL A 61 6.42 -16.78 -10.12
N ILE A 62 5.79 -17.93 -10.40
CA ILE A 62 4.54 -17.99 -11.18
C ILE A 62 3.42 -17.23 -10.48
N ILE A 63 3.20 -17.47 -9.18
CA ILE A 63 2.12 -16.85 -8.40
C ILE A 63 2.30 -15.33 -8.34
N ILE A 64 3.53 -14.87 -8.06
CA ILE A 64 3.79 -13.43 -7.94
C ILE A 64 3.76 -12.75 -9.32
N SER A 65 4.26 -13.41 -10.36
CA SER A 65 4.16 -12.91 -11.75
C SER A 65 2.70 -12.77 -12.16
N PHE A 66 1.88 -13.78 -11.87
CA PHE A 66 0.45 -13.75 -12.13
C PHE A 66 -0.25 -12.64 -11.36
N ALA A 67 0.03 -12.49 -10.06
CA ALA A 67 -0.50 -11.40 -9.25
C ALA A 67 -0.08 -10.02 -9.79
N CYS A 68 1.16 -9.89 -10.28
CA CYS A 68 1.68 -8.66 -10.86
C CYS A 68 0.93 -8.26 -12.14
N LEU A 69 0.45 -9.21 -12.95
CA LEU A 69 -0.34 -8.89 -14.14
C LEU A 69 -1.61 -8.10 -13.79
N TRP A 70 -2.19 -8.26 -12.60
CA TRP A 70 -3.37 -7.49 -12.17
C TRP A 70 -3.07 -6.02 -11.83
N ILE A 71 -1.80 -5.63 -11.78
CA ILE A 71 -1.40 -4.27 -11.45
C ILE A 71 -1.58 -3.32 -12.62
N GLY A 72 -2.17 -2.15 -12.36
CA GLY A 72 -2.43 -1.13 -13.37
C GLY A 72 -3.80 -1.26 -14.05
N ARG A 73 -4.51 -0.14 -14.14
CA ARG A 73 -5.78 0.01 -14.84
C ARG A 73 -5.65 0.99 -15.99
N PHE A 74 -6.53 0.89 -16.97
CA PHE A 74 -6.60 1.78 -18.12
C PHE A 74 -6.78 3.24 -17.68
N ALA A 75 -5.85 4.12 -18.06
CA ALA A 75 -5.86 5.54 -17.71
C ALA A 75 -6.32 6.38 -18.91
N THR A 76 -7.56 6.87 -18.86
CA THR A 76 -8.14 7.67 -19.97
C THR A 76 -8.01 9.17 -19.74
N TYR A 77 -7.83 9.63 -18.49
CA TYR A 77 -7.80 11.05 -18.12
C TYR A 77 -9.02 11.85 -18.62
N LEU A 78 -10.16 11.19 -18.75
CA LEU A 78 -11.44 11.83 -19.10
C LEU A 78 -12.06 12.53 -17.89
N LYS A 79 -12.78 13.62 -18.15
CA LYS A 79 -13.53 14.42 -17.19
C LYS A 79 -15.02 14.38 -17.53
N GLU A 80 -15.87 14.70 -16.57
CA GLU A 80 -17.34 14.71 -16.74
C GLU A 80 -17.79 15.58 -17.92
N ALA A 81 -17.18 16.76 -18.08
CA ALA A 81 -17.49 17.67 -19.19
C ALA A 81 -17.24 17.06 -20.58
N ASP A 82 -16.32 16.09 -20.69
CA ASP A 82 -15.92 15.54 -21.99
C ASP A 82 -17.01 14.74 -22.68
N ARG A 83 -17.97 14.21 -21.92
CA ARG A 83 -19.13 13.49 -22.48
C ARG A 83 -19.89 14.36 -23.48
N VAL A 84 -20.00 15.66 -23.22
CA VAL A 84 -20.77 16.58 -24.08
C VAL A 84 -19.90 17.12 -25.21
N PHE A 85 -18.66 17.54 -24.89
CA PHE A 85 -17.79 18.21 -25.87
C PHE A 85 -17.10 17.27 -26.85
N LEU A 86 -16.82 16.02 -26.47
CA LEU A 86 -16.07 15.07 -27.30
C LEU A 86 -16.97 14.03 -27.98
N LEU A 87 -18.28 14.03 -27.71
CA LEU A 87 -19.26 13.18 -28.38
C LEU A 87 -19.17 13.28 -29.92
N PRO A 88 -19.06 14.48 -30.53
CA PRO A 88 -19.00 14.60 -31.98
C PRO A 88 -17.72 14.01 -32.60
N LYS A 89 -16.68 13.79 -31.79
CA LYS A 89 -15.36 13.29 -32.22
C LYS A 89 -15.10 11.86 -31.76
N GLU A 90 -16.14 11.05 -31.62
CA GLU A 90 -16.03 9.69 -31.08
C GLU A 90 -15.08 8.78 -31.88
N THR A 91 -15.07 8.90 -33.21
CA THR A 91 -14.18 8.13 -34.09
C THR A 91 -12.70 8.48 -33.85
N GLU A 92 -12.36 9.78 -33.86
CA GLU A 92 -11.02 10.26 -33.55
C GLU A 92 -10.57 9.87 -32.12
N MET A 93 -11.52 9.82 -31.18
CA MET A 93 -11.28 9.37 -29.81
C MET A 93 -10.92 7.89 -29.73
N LYS A 94 -11.65 7.02 -30.44
CA LYS A 94 -11.37 5.58 -30.48
C LYS A 94 -10.01 5.27 -31.08
N GLU A 95 -9.65 5.92 -32.18
CA GLU A 95 -8.46 5.59 -32.96
C GLU A 95 -7.19 6.25 -32.45
N GLN A 96 -7.24 7.54 -32.12
CA GLN A 96 -6.04 8.30 -31.74
C GLN A 96 -5.90 8.39 -30.22
N TYR A 97 -6.95 8.84 -29.53
CA TYR A 97 -6.87 9.14 -28.09
C TYR A 97 -6.72 7.87 -27.24
N LEU A 98 -7.62 6.89 -27.41
CA LEU A 98 -7.57 5.65 -26.63
C LEU A 98 -6.35 4.79 -26.97
N LYS A 99 -5.84 4.87 -28.21
CA LYS A 99 -4.60 4.17 -28.59
C LYS A 99 -3.39 4.73 -27.84
N LYS A 100 -3.27 6.06 -27.72
CA LYS A 100 -2.21 6.69 -26.89
C LYS A 100 -2.41 6.43 -25.41
N ALA A 101 -3.66 6.46 -24.93
CA ALA A 101 -3.99 6.09 -23.56
C ALA A 101 -3.56 4.66 -23.24
N TYR A 102 -3.79 3.73 -24.16
CA TYR A 102 -3.33 2.34 -24.05
C TYR A 102 -1.81 2.24 -23.99
N GLN A 103 -1.07 2.87 -24.93
CA GLN A 103 0.39 2.83 -24.97
C GLN A 103 1.02 3.39 -23.68
N TYR A 104 0.51 4.53 -23.20
CA TYR A 104 0.99 5.11 -21.95
C TYR A 104 0.62 4.23 -20.74
N THR A 105 -0.60 3.70 -20.71
CA THR A 105 -1.03 2.78 -19.65
C THR A 105 -0.16 1.54 -19.62
N LEU A 106 0.29 1.03 -20.76
CA LEU A 106 1.13 -0.17 -20.84
C LEU A 106 2.54 0.05 -20.27
N PHE A 107 3.08 1.27 -20.38
CA PHE A 107 4.42 1.60 -19.91
C PHE A 107 4.56 1.48 -18.38
N PHE A 108 3.59 1.97 -17.61
CA PHE A 108 3.70 1.97 -16.14
C PHE A 108 3.74 0.54 -15.53
N PRO A 109 2.82 -0.39 -15.84
CA PRO A 109 2.90 -1.77 -15.43
C PRO A 109 4.15 -2.48 -15.94
N PHE A 110 4.68 -2.12 -17.12
CA PHE A 110 5.92 -2.70 -17.63
C PHE A 110 7.11 -2.42 -16.70
N VAL A 111 7.24 -1.17 -16.22
CA VAL A 111 8.27 -0.83 -15.22
C VAL A 111 8.10 -1.64 -13.94
N CYS A 112 6.86 -1.78 -13.43
CA CYS A 112 6.59 -2.60 -12.25
C CYS A 112 6.93 -4.09 -12.49
N LEU A 113 6.55 -4.65 -13.65
CA LEU A 113 6.86 -6.03 -14.02
C LEU A 113 8.36 -6.26 -14.11
N LEU A 114 9.11 -5.32 -14.70
CA LEU A 114 10.57 -5.40 -14.81
C LEU A 114 11.22 -5.40 -13.43
N ILE A 115 10.81 -4.50 -12.51
CA ILE A 115 11.34 -4.47 -11.15
C ILE A 115 11.07 -5.79 -10.42
N VAL A 116 9.81 -6.27 -10.46
CA VAL A 116 9.42 -7.52 -9.78
C VAL A 116 10.21 -8.70 -10.34
N GLN A 117 10.31 -8.83 -11.66
CA GLN A 117 11.11 -9.88 -12.30
C GLN A 117 12.60 -9.74 -11.99
N GLY A 118 13.13 -8.52 -11.97
CA GLY A 118 14.53 -8.26 -11.61
C GLY A 118 14.86 -8.72 -10.20
N VAL A 119 13.92 -8.60 -9.26
CA VAL A 119 14.04 -9.16 -7.91
C VAL A 119 14.01 -10.69 -7.91
N PHE A 120 13.40 -11.37 -8.88
CA PHE A 120 13.43 -12.84 -8.97
C PHE A 120 14.61 -13.40 -9.76
N MET A 121 15.29 -12.57 -10.56
CA MET A 121 16.39 -13.02 -11.42
C MET A 121 17.54 -13.71 -10.65
N PRO A 122 18.09 -13.13 -9.55
CA PRO A 122 19.20 -13.78 -8.82
C PRO A 122 18.79 -15.15 -8.26
N MET A 123 17.55 -15.28 -7.81
CA MET A 123 16.98 -16.52 -7.31
C MET A 123 16.87 -17.61 -8.39
N LEU A 124 16.52 -17.24 -9.63
CA LEU A 124 16.39 -18.20 -10.75
C LEU A 124 17.75 -18.65 -11.31
N ILE A 125 18.75 -17.78 -11.26
CA ILE A 125 20.13 -18.11 -11.68
C ILE A 125 20.79 -19.00 -10.62
N ALA A 126 20.58 -18.73 -9.32
CA ALA A 126 21.18 -19.50 -8.24
C ALA A 126 20.70 -20.96 -8.20
N THR A 127 19.52 -21.25 -8.73
CA THR A 127 18.98 -22.61 -8.84
C THR A 127 19.41 -23.33 -10.14
N GLU A 128 20.26 -22.72 -10.97
CA GLU A 128 20.66 -23.20 -12.32
C GLU A 128 19.48 -23.42 -13.28
N GLN A 129 18.33 -22.81 -12.99
CA GLN A 129 17.08 -23.08 -13.73
C GLN A 129 16.90 -22.18 -14.95
N ALA A 130 17.62 -21.06 -15.05
CA ALA A 130 17.42 -20.07 -16.11
C ALA A 130 18.69 -19.27 -16.43
N THR A 131 18.85 -18.95 -17.72
CA THR A 131 19.86 -18.01 -18.20
C THR A 131 19.34 -16.57 -18.20
N PHE A 132 20.23 -15.60 -18.40
CA PHE A 132 19.83 -14.20 -18.58
C PHE A 132 18.90 -13.98 -19.79
N ILE A 133 19.03 -14.81 -20.84
CA ILE A 133 18.16 -14.75 -22.02
C ILE A 133 16.75 -15.20 -21.65
N ASP A 134 16.63 -16.27 -20.86
CA ASP A 134 15.34 -16.78 -20.38
C ASP A 134 14.60 -15.73 -19.54
N PHE A 135 15.33 -14.93 -18.76
CA PHE A 135 14.79 -13.78 -18.05
C PHE A 135 14.20 -12.73 -19.01
N LEU A 136 14.92 -12.32 -20.05
CA LEU A 136 14.43 -11.34 -21.03
C LEU A 136 13.19 -11.86 -21.76
N LEU A 137 13.18 -13.14 -22.12
CA LEU A 137 12.03 -13.80 -22.76
C LEU A 137 10.81 -13.86 -21.82
N ALA A 138 11.01 -14.17 -20.54
CA ALA A 138 9.95 -14.19 -19.54
C ALA A 138 9.34 -12.78 -19.33
N VAL A 139 10.18 -11.74 -19.28
CA VAL A 139 9.72 -10.34 -19.20
C VAL A 139 8.90 -9.96 -20.44
N ALA A 140 9.35 -10.34 -21.64
CA ALA A 140 8.62 -10.09 -22.88
C ALA A 140 7.27 -10.83 -22.92
N CYS A 141 7.22 -12.09 -22.47
CA CYS A 141 5.99 -12.87 -22.32
C CYS A 141 5.00 -12.17 -21.38
N LEU A 142 5.45 -11.73 -20.20
CA LEU A 142 4.62 -10.99 -19.24
C LEU A 142 4.11 -9.67 -19.80
N TRP A 143 4.94 -8.96 -20.57
CA TRP A 143 4.55 -7.72 -21.23
C TRP A 143 3.41 -7.95 -22.24
N LEU A 144 3.47 -9.02 -23.05
CA LEU A 144 2.42 -9.40 -23.99
C LEU A 144 1.14 -9.86 -23.28
N LEU A 145 1.26 -10.63 -22.19
CA LEU A 145 0.11 -10.99 -21.35
C LEU A 145 -0.55 -9.75 -20.75
N LYS A 146 0.24 -8.77 -20.29
CA LYS A 146 -0.31 -7.51 -19.77
C LYS A 146 -0.96 -6.67 -20.87
N ALA A 147 -0.37 -6.63 -22.05
CA ALA A 147 -0.90 -5.97 -23.23
C ALA A 147 -2.28 -6.54 -23.61
N SER A 148 -2.41 -7.86 -23.67
CA SER A 148 -3.70 -8.52 -23.95
C SER A 148 -4.76 -8.21 -22.89
N GLN A 149 -4.38 -8.17 -21.60
CA GLN A 149 -5.30 -7.77 -20.54
C GLN A 149 -5.85 -6.35 -20.74
N LEU A 150 -4.98 -5.39 -21.06
CA LEU A 150 -5.37 -4.00 -21.28
C LEU A 150 -6.27 -3.84 -22.51
N VAL A 151 -6.08 -4.65 -23.54
CA VAL A 151 -6.98 -4.71 -24.71
C VAL A 151 -8.37 -5.18 -24.29
N ILE A 152 -8.47 -6.26 -23.50
CA ILE A 152 -9.75 -6.77 -22.98
C ILE A 152 -10.43 -5.75 -22.06
N LEU A 153 -9.66 -5.04 -21.22
CA LEU A 153 -10.18 -3.93 -20.43
C LEU A 153 -10.66 -2.77 -21.32
N GLY A 154 -10.02 -2.52 -22.46
CA GLY A 154 -10.45 -1.51 -23.43
C GLY A 154 -11.80 -1.82 -24.08
N LEU A 155 -12.16 -3.10 -24.24
CA LEU A 155 -13.48 -3.52 -24.74
C LEU A 155 -14.62 -3.06 -23.84
N SER A 156 -14.34 -2.92 -22.54
CA SER A 156 -15.32 -2.49 -21.54
C SER A 156 -15.81 -1.06 -21.70
N PHE A 157 -15.18 -0.31 -22.59
CA PHE A 157 -15.58 1.06 -22.93
C PHE A 157 -16.62 1.10 -24.04
N LEU A 158 -16.95 -0.05 -24.63
CA LEU A 158 -17.94 -0.17 -25.68
C LEU A 158 -19.29 -0.56 -25.07
N GLN A 159 -20.36 0.05 -25.57
CA GLN A 159 -21.71 -0.19 -25.08
C GLN A 159 -22.14 -1.66 -25.27
N GLY A 160 -22.71 -2.26 -24.23
CA GLY A 160 -23.33 -3.59 -24.27
C GLY A 160 -22.39 -4.79 -24.07
N ILE A 161 -21.09 -4.56 -23.82
CA ILE A 161 -20.08 -5.64 -23.75
C ILE A 161 -19.74 -6.07 -22.31
N ASP A 162 -20.28 -5.41 -21.27
CA ASP A 162 -19.90 -5.65 -19.87
C ASP A 162 -19.94 -7.13 -19.44
N LYS A 163 -21.02 -7.85 -19.76
CA LYS A 163 -21.15 -9.29 -19.42
C LYS A 163 -20.21 -10.19 -20.23
N GLN A 164 -19.86 -9.80 -21.46
CA GLN A 164 -18.90 -10.54 -22.27
C GLN A 164 -17.46 -10.26 -21.80
N GLN A 165 -17.19 -9.05 -21.35
CA GLN A 165 -15.89 -8.63 -20.86
C GLN A 165 -15.48 -9.39 -19.60
N THR A 166 -16.39 -9.59 -18.65
CA THR A 166 -16.09 -10.38 -17.44
C THR A 166 -15.74 -11.83 -17.79
N LYS A 167 -16.45 -12.43 -18.74
CA LYS A 167 -16.13 -13.76 -19.28
C LYS A 167 -14.77 -13.78 -19.99
N LYS A 168 -14.48 -12.82 -20.86
CA LYS A 168 -13.19 -12.69 -21.56
C LYS A 168 -12.02 -12.48 -20.58
N LEU A 169 -12.22 -11.72 -19.51
CA LEU A 169 -11.22 -11.52 -18.47
C LEU A 169 -10.96 -12.81 -17.66
N LEU A 170 -12.02 -13.59 -17.38
CA LEU A 170 -11.88 -14.89 -16.74
C LEU A 170 -11.11 -15.87 -17.64
N ILE A 171 -11.45 -15.93 -18.93
CA ILE A 171 -10.71 -16.73 -19.93
C ILE A 171 -9.24 -16.29 -19.97
N TRP A 172 -8.98 -14.98 -20.04
CA TRP A 172 -7.62 -14.43 -20.00
C TRP A 172 -6.87 -14.84 -18.71
N SER A 173 -7.54 -14.87 -17.56
CA SER A 173 -6.91 -15.29 -16.30
C SER A 173 -6.49 -16.76 -16.30
N LEU A 174 -7.29 -17.64 -16.91
CA LEU A 174 -6.96 -19.05 -17.06
C LEU A 174 -5.78 -19.24 -18.04
N PHE A 175 -5.87 -18.61 -19.22
CA PHE A 175 -4.82 -18.71 -20.24
C PHE A 175 -3.49 -18.13 -19.78
N SER A 176 -3.49 -16.98 -19.10
CA SER A 176 -2.25 -16.39 -18.55
C SER A 176 -1.62 -17.31 -17.48
N GLY A 177 -2.41 -17.95 -16.63
CA GLY A 177 -1.91 -18.96 -15.69
C GLY A 177 -1.23 -20.14 -16.40
N ILE A 178 -1.88 -20.71 -17.42
CA ILE A 178 -1.33 -21.82 -18.22
C ILE A 178 -0.05 -21.40 -18.94
N ILE A 179 -0.03 -20.21 -19.57
CA ILE A 179 1.16 -19.71 -20.28
C ILE A 179 2.33 -19.50 -19.32
N LEU A 180 2.09 -19.03 -18.08
CA LEU A 180 3.16 -18.88 -17.08
C LEU A 180 3.74 -20.23 -16.64
N VAL A 181 2.89 -21.27 -16.48
CA VAL A 181 3.36 -22.62 -16.19
C VAL A 181 4.21 -23.16 -17.35
N ILE A 182 3.75 -23.01 -18.59
CA ILE A 182 4.48 -23.43 -19.80
C ILE A 182 5.84 -22.69 -19.90
N ASN A 183 5.83 -21.37 -19.65
CA ASN A 183 7.01 -20.53 -19.69
C ASN A 183 8.08 -20.95 -18.66
N SER A 184 7.67 -21.43 -17.48
CA SER A 184 8.59 -21.84 -16.40
C SER A 184 9.02 -23.30 -16.45
N TYR A 185 8.24 -24.21 -17.03
CA TYR A 185 8.53 -25.66 -17.05
C TYR A 185 8.98 -26.21 -18.39
N ILE A 186 8.51 -25.66 -19.52
CA ILE A 186 8.82 -26.19 -20.86
C ILE A 186 9.93 -25.38 -21.51
N SER A 187 9.62 -24.16 -21.95
CA SER A 187 10.61 -23.21 -22.42
C SER A 187 10.05 -21.79 -22.49
N PRO A 188 10.88 -20.76 -22.25
CA PRO A 188 10.46 -19.37 -22.38
C PRO A 188 10.10 -18.97 -23.82
N ILE A 189 10.72 -19.59 -24.82
CA ILE A 189 10.43 -19.33 -26.24
C ILE A 189 8.99 -19.74 -26.58
N VAL A 190 8.56 -20.92 -26.15
CA VAL A 190 7.19 -21.41 -26.40
C VAL A 190 6.18 -20.54 -25.67
N GLY A 191 6.47 -20.15 -24.42
CA GLY A 191 5.64 -19.22 -23.65
C GLY A 191 5.45 -17.87 -24.37
N LEU A 192 6.53 -17.30 -24.89
CA LEU A 192 6.50 -16.04 -25.66
C LEU A 192 5.65 -16.20 -26.92
N GLY A 193 5.85 -17.27 -27.69
CA GLY A 193 5.07 -17.53 -28.92
C GLY A 193 3.56 -17.60 -28.64
N LEU A 194 3.15 -18.37 -27.64
CA LEU A 194 1.74 -18.48 -27.22
C LEU A 194 1.16 -17.13 -26.78
N SER A 195 1.92 -16.35 -26.00
CA SER A 195 1.50 -15.02 -25.54
C SER A 195 1.30 -14.04 -26.71
N GLY A 196 2.15 -14.11 -27.75
CA GLY A 196 2.05 -13.28 -28.94
C GLY A 196 0.83 -13.62 -29.79
N VAL A 197 0.56 -14.90 -30.03
CA VAL A 197 -0.65 -15.36 -30.74
C VAL A 197 -1.91 -14.91 -30.00
N PHE A 198 -1.94 -15.10 -28.68
CA PHE A 198 -3.09 -14.71 -27.87
C PHE A 198 -3.30 -13.19 -27.86
N TYR A 199 -2.23 -12.40 -27.80
CA TYR A 199 -2.30 -10.95 -27.93
C TYR A 199 -2.87 -10.52 -29.29
N TYR A 200 -2.43 -11.16 -30.37
CA TYR A 200 -2.91 -10.88 -31.72
C TYR A 200 -4.42 -11.17 -31.87
N ILE A 201 -4.90 -12.30 -31.33
CA ILE A 201 -6.33 -12.63 -31.30
C ILE A 201 -7.13 -11.54 -30.57
N CYS A 202 -6.64 -11.09 -29.40
CA CYS A 202 -7.29 -10.02 -28.64
C CYS A 202 -7.38 -8.70 -29.43
N LEU A 203 -6.34 -8.36 -30.20
CA LEU A 203 -6.34 -7.16 -31.03
C LEU A 203 -7.38 -7.22 -32.16
N GLN A 204 -7.49 -8.37 -32.83
CA GLN A 204 -8.49 -8.55 -33.88
C GLN A 204 -9.92 -8.41 -33.33
N ASP A 205 -10.19 -9.06 -32.20
CA ASP A 205 -11.47 -8.96 -31.51
C ASP A 205 -11.79 -7.51 -31.10
N MET A 206 -10.80 -6.77 -30.58
CA MET A 206 -10.95 -5.35 -30.29
C MET A 206 -11.29 -4.51 -31.52
N ASN A 207 -10.61 -4.73 -32.64
CA ASN A 207 -10.89 -3.96 -33.85
C ASN A 207 -12.31 -4.25 -34.39
N LYS A 208 -12.75 -5.52 -34.37
CA LYS A 208 -14.12 -5.89 -34.74
C LYS A 208 -15.16 -5.21 -33.84
N GLN A 209 -14.96 -5.26 -32.52
CA GLN A 209 -15.89 -4.66 -31.57
C GLN A 209 -15.90 -3.13 -31.62
N LYS A 210 -14.75 -2.49 -31.85
CA LYS A 210 -14.66 -1.03 -32.02
C LYS A 210 -15.46 -0.50 -33.21
N GLN A 211 -15.54 -1.27 -34.29
CA GLN A 211 -16.33 -0.94 -35.47
C GLN A 211 -17.83 -1.15 -35.23
N ALA A 212 -18.19 -2.20 -34.49
CA ALA A 212 -19.58 -2.57 -34.24
C ALA A 212 -20.29 -1.74 -33.15
N HIS A 213 -19.53 -1.16 -32.19
CA HIS A 213 -20.12 -0.54 -31.00
C HIS A 213 -19.63 0.89 -30.75
N LEU A 214 -20.51 1.72 -30.17
CA LEU A 214 -20.22 3.08 -29.70
C LEU A 214 -19.54 3.09 -28.32
N LEU A 215 -18.87 4.19 -27.98
CA LEU A 215 -18.27 4.39 -26.65
C LEU A 215 -19.33 4.68 -25.59
N ASP A 216 -19.20 4.02 -24.44
CA ASP A 216 -19.94 4.35 -23.23
C ASP A 216 -19.18 5.40 -22.43
N TRP A 217 -19.53 6.67 -22.66
CA TRP A 217 -18.90 7.83 -22.03
C TRP A 217 -19.09 7.85 -20.50
N ASP A 218 -20.26 7.48 -20.01
CA ASP A 218 -20.56 7.50 -18.58
C ASP A 218 -19.72 6.47 -17.84
N LEU A 219 -19.67 5.25 -18.37
CA LEU A 219 -18.87 4.18 -17.81
C LEU A 219 -17.37 4.53 -17.87
N LEU A 220 -16.88 5.11 -18.97
CA LEU A 220 -15.51 5.59 -19.13
C LEU A 220 -15.11 6.59 -18.03
N ILE A 221 -15.96 7.60 -17.80
CA ILE A 221 -15.74 8.64 -16.80
C ILE A 221 -15.78 8.05 -15.39
N LEU A 222 -16.77 7.19 -15.10
CA LEU A 222 -16.88 6.51 -13.81
C LEU A 222 -15.66 5.65 -13.48
N LYS A 223 -15.13 4.90 -14.47
CA LYS A 223 -13.92 4.08 -14.29
C LYS A 223 -12.68 4.95 -14.02
N GLU A 224 -12.56 6.09 -14.70
CA GLU A 224 -11.45 7.03 -14.51
C GLU A 224 -11.52 7.74 -13.16
N GLN A 225 -12.69 8.23 -12.74
CA GLN A 225 -12.91 8.78 -11.41
C GLN A 225 -12.60 7.76 -10.31
N GLY A 226 -13.05 6.51 -10.49
CA GLY A 226 -12.72 5.41 -9.57
C GLY A 226 -11.23 5.05 -9.54
N ARG A 227 -10.48 5.30 -10.63
CA ARG A 227 -9.01 5.18 -10.66
C ARG A 227 -8.35 6.33 -9.90
N LEU A 228 -8.72 7.58 -10.18
CA LEU A 228 -8.19 8.76 -9.51
C LEU A 228 -8.47 8.74 -8.00
N LYS A 229 -9.69 8.38 -7.59
CA LYS A 229 -10.08 8.26 -6.19
C LYS A 229 -9.19 7.28 -5.42
N ARG A 230 -8.90 6.11 -5.99
CA ARG A 230 -8.00 5.12 -5.33
C ARG A 230 -6.56 5.61 -5.22
N ILE A 231 -6.07 6.31 -6.24
CA ILE A 231 -4.72 6.90 -6.20
C ILE A 231 -4.65 7.99 -5.13
N TYR A 232 -5.63 8.90 -5.10
CA TYR A 232 -5.65 9.95 -4.10
C TYR A 232 -5.88 9.41 -2.68
N GLN A 233 -6.66 8.34 -2.50
CA GLN A 233 -6.77 7.65 -1.22
C GLN A 233 -5.43 7.09 -0.74
N LEU A 234 -4.61 6.53 -1.65
CA LEU A 234 -3.26 6.07 -1.32
C LEU A 234 -2.36 7.25 -0.93
N ILE A 235 -2.41 8.36 -1.66
CA ILE A 235 -1.66 9.58 -1.33
C ILE A 235 -2.11 10.16 0.02
N ASN A 236 -3.41 10.11 0.32
CA ASN A 236 -3.98 10.53 1.60
C ASN A 236 -3.55 9.69 2.80
N LEU A 237 -2.88 8.55 2.60
CA LEU A 237 -2.20 7.84 3.69
C LEU A 237 -0.97 8.60 4.18
N PHE A 238 -0.38 9.45 3.34
CA PHE A 238 0.85 10.17 3.64
C PHE A 238 0.60 11.67 3.82
N THR A 239 -0.29 12.26 3.02
CA THR A 239 -0.46 13.71 2.92
C THR A 239 -1.91 14.07 2.61
N ASP A 240 -2.49 15.07 3.25
CA ASP A 240 -3.87 15.47 3.00
C ASP A 240 -4.08 15.99 1.57
N VAL A 241 -4.99 15.35 0.83
CA VAL A 241 -5.33 15.73 -0.55
C VAL A 241 -6.63 16.53 -0.53
N PRO A 242 -6.68 17.75 -1.10
CA PRO A 242 -7.91 18.54 -1.14
C PRO A 242 -9.01 17.82 -1.91
N GLY A 243 -10.22 17.77 -1.34
CA GLY A 243 -11.39 17.13 -1.95
C GLY A 243 -11.65 15.68 -1.51
N ILE A 244 -10.78 15.09 -0.68
CA ILE A 244 -11.04 13.83 0.01
C ILE A 244 -11.02 14.10 1.51
N SER A 245 -12.20 14.19 2.12
CA SER A 245 -12.28 14.23 3.57
C SER A 245 -11.79 12.91 4.14
N THR A 246 -11.01 12.97 5.22
CA THR A 246 -10.66 11.82 6.05
C THR A 246 -11.95 11.24 6.62
N GLN A 247 -12.49 10.22 5.94
CA GLN A 247 -13.72 9.59 6.37
C GLN A 247 -13.49 8.90 7.72
N VAL A 248 -14.09 9.44 8.79
CA VAL A 248 -14.16 8.79 10.10
C VAL A 248 -15.02 7.54 9.94
N ARG A 249 -14.38 6.40 9.67
CA ARG A 249 -15.08 5.14 9.44
C ARG A 249 -15.24 4.38 10.76
N ARG A 250 -16.47 3.99 11.09
CA ARG A 250 -16.73 3.11 12.25
C ARG A 250 -16.03 1.76 12.04
N ARG A 251 -15.16 1.41 12.98
CA ARG A 251 -14.47 0.11 13.04
C ARG A 251 -15.22 -0.81 14.01
N LYS A 252 -16.20 -1.57 13.51
CA LYS A 252 -17.06 -2.45 14.33
C LYS A 252 -16.27 -3.44 15.20
N TYR A 253 -15.08 -3.86 14.76
CA TYR A 253 -14.21 -4.78 15.51
C TYR A 253 -13.54 -4.15 16.75
N LEU A 254 -13.52 -2.81 16.87
CA LEU A 254 -12.97 -2.09 18.03
C LEU A 254 -14.04 -1.67 19.04
N ASP A 255 -15.33 -1.80 18.69
CA ASP A 255 -16.46 -1.56 19.60
C ASP A 255 -16.42 -2.42 20.88
N PRO A 256 -16.01 -3.71 20.89
CA PRO A 256 -15.93 -4.48 22.14
C PRO A 256 -14.88 -3.95 23.12
N LEU A 257 -13.84 -3.24 22.63
CA LEU A 257 -12.84 -2.62 23.47
C LEU A 257 -13.42 -1.40 24.22
N LEU A 258 -14.37 -0.69 23.59
CA LEU A 258 -15.16 0.39 24.20
C LEU A 258 -16.23 -0.12 25.17
N ALA A 259 -16.81 -1.29 24.91
CA ALA A 259 -17.84 -1.89 25.77
C ALA A 259 -17.30 -2.36 27.13
N LYS A 260 -15.98 -2.59 27.25
CA LYS A 260 -15.32 -2.98 28.52
C LYS A 260 -15.20 -1.82 29.53
N LEU A 261 -15.45 -0.57 29.12
CA LEU A 261 -15.42 0.57 30.02
C LEU A 261 -16.81 0.82 30.61
N PRO A 262 -16.97 0.84 31.94
CA PRO A 262 -18.26 1.17 32.55
C PRO A 262 -18.62 2.62 32.23
N TYR A 263 -19.87 2.84 31.81
CA TYR A 263 -20.41 4.15 31.49
C TYR A 263 -20.70 4.93 32.78
N GLN A 264 -19.64 5.49 33.38
CA GLN A 264 -19.69 6.25 34.63
C GLN A 264 -19.03 7.61 34.45
N GLN A 265 -19.51 8.64 35.16
CA GLN A 265 -18.95 10.00 35.09
C GLN A 265 -17.45 10.07 35.40
N LYS A 266 -16.93 9.17 36.24
CA LYS A 266 -15.51 9.06 36.58
C LYS A 266 -14.62 8.69 35.38
N ASN A 267 -15.17 8.02 34.37
CA ASN A 267 -14.45 7.50 33.21
C ASN A 267 -14.79 8.23 31.90
N THR A 268 -15.52 9.35 31.95
CA THR A 268 -15.98 10.08 30.77
C THR A 268 -14.83 10.45 29.83
N TYR A 269 -13.74 11.03 30.34
CA TYR A 269 -12.58 11.38 29.52
C TYR A 269 -11.88 10.16 28.93
N LEU A 270 -11.73 9.07 29.69
CA LEU A 270 -11.10 7.85 29.19
C LEU A 270 -11.92 7.26 28.04
N TYR A 271 -13.24 7.20 28.18
CA TYR A 271 -14.14 6.77 27.12
C TYR A 271 -14.05 7.67 25.88
N LEU A 272 -14.05 9.00 26.06
CA LEU A 272 -13.93 9.95 24.95
C LEU A 272 -12.60 9.80 24.22
N TYR A 273 -11.48 9.79 24.94
CA TYR A 273 -10.15 9.64 24.36
C TYR A 273 -9.97 8.29 23.67
N MET A 274 -10.45 7.20 24.28
CA MET A 274 -10.38 5.87 23.66
C MET A 274 -11.27 5.80 22.41
N ARG A 275 -12.46 6.40 22.44
CA ARG A 275 -13.34 6.49 21.26
C ARG A 275 -12.71 7.35 20.17
N SER A 276 -12.06 8.45 20.54
CA SER A 276 -11.30 9.32 19.64
C SER A 276 -10.19 8.56 18.94
N PHE A 277 -9.39 7.82 19.72
CA PHE A 277 -8.28 7.05 19.22
C PHE A 277 -8.76 5.93 18.28
N LEU A 278 -9.77 5.15 18.68
CA LEU A 278 -10.24 4.01 17.89
C LEU A 278 -10.96 4.43 16.58
N ARG A 279 -11.58 5.61 16.54
CA ARG A 279 -12.29 6.11 15.35
C ARG A 279 -11.47 7.10 14.51
N GLY A 280 -10.62 7.89 15.13
CA GLY A 280 -9.79 8.90 14.50
C GLY A 280 -8.64 8.27 13.73
N THR A 281 -8.49 8.65 12.46
CA THR A 281 -7.44 8.11 11.59
C THR A 281 -6.05 8.68 11.88
N GLU A 282 -5.98 9.86 12.49
CA GLU A 282 -4.71 10.57 12.73
C GLU A 282 -3.86 9.88 13.80
N TYR A 283 -4.32 9.85 15.06
CA TYR A 283 -3.56 9.26 16.16
C TYR A 283 -3.46 7.74 16.07
N SER A 284 -4.52 7.03 15.65
CA SER A 284 -4.42 5.57 15.48
C SER A 284 -3.57 5.17 14.28
N GLY A 285 -3.62 5.93 13.18
CA GLY A 285 -2.79 5.69 12.02
C GLY A 285 -1.31 5.90 12.32
N LEU A 286 -0.98 6.98 13.04
CA LEU A 286 0.36 7.27 13.53
C LEU A 286 0.89 6.14 14.44
N PHE A 287 0.09 5.72 15.42
CA PHE A 287 0.44 4.62 16.33
C PHE A 287 0.72 3.32 15.58
N LEU A 288 -0.20 2.91 14.69
CA LEU A 288 -0.06 1.67 13.91
C LEU A 288 1.16 1.73 12.98
N ARG A 289 1.40 2.87 12.33
CA ARG A 289 2.54 3.05 11.41
C ARG A 289 3.87 2.89 12.13
N LEU A 290 4.07 3.58 13.26
CA LEU A 290 5.31 3.51 14.02
C LEU A 290 5.52 2.15 14.67
N THR A 291 4.44 1.52 15.15
CA THR A 291 4.50 0.15 15.66
C THR A 291 4.96 -0.79 14.54
N LEU A 292 4.35 -0.72 13.36
CA LEU A 292 4.71 -1.58 12.22
C LEU A 292 6.15 -1.35 11.76
N ILE A 293 6.56 -0.09 11.54
CA ILE A 293 7.93 0.23 11.11
C ILE A 293 8.96 -0.23 12.17
N GLY A 294 8.70 0.04 13.45
CA GLY A 294 9.60 -0.38 14.52
C GLY A 294 9.69 -1.90 14.64
N SER A 295 8.56 -2.63 14.52
CA SER A 295 8.54 -4.09 14.49
C SER A 295 9.36 -4.66 13.33
N VAL A 296 9.22 -4.07 12.13
CA VAL A 296 9.99 -4.47 10.96
C VAL A 296 11.47 -4.23 11.17
N LEU A 297 11.87 -3.04 11.63
CA LEU A 297 13.28 -2.72 11.86
C LEU A 297 13.90 -3.60 12.94
N ILE A 298 13.23 -3.79 14.08
CA ILE A 298 13.70 -4.68 15.15
C ILE A 298 13.87 -6.11 14.63
N GLY A 299 12.95 -6.59 13.80
CA GLY A 299 13.04 -7.94 13.25
C GLY A 299 14.18 -8.13 12.23
N PHE A 300 14.63 -7.06 11.58
CA PHE A 300 15.72 -7.10 10.59
C PHE A 300 17.10 -6.74 11.18
N ILE A 301 17.19 -6.25 12.42
CA ILE A 301 18.50 -5.90 13.02
C ILE A 301 19.01 -7.09 13.83
N GLN A 302 20.15 -7.65 13.44
CA GLN A 302 20.80 -8.76 14.15
C GLN A 302 21.71 -8.30 15.29
N GLU A 303 22.24 -7.07 15.20
CA GLU A 303 23.12 -6.49 16.22
C GLU A 303 22.32 -6.09 17.46
N TRP A 304 22.55 -6.79 18.59
CA TRP A 304 21.78 -6.62 19.82
C TRP A 304 21.72 -5.18 20.39
N PRO A 305 22.80 -4.35 20.35
CA PRO A 305 22.72 -3.01 20.93
C PRO A 305 21.96 -2.04 20.02
N ILE A 306 22.07 -2.20 18.70
CA ILE A 306 21.36 -1.39 17.71
C ILE A 306 19.87 -1.74 17.76
N GLN A 307 19.54 -3.02 17.84
CA GLN A 307 18.18 -3.51 17.98
C GLN A 307 17.49 -2.93 19.22
N LEU A 308 18.19 -2.91 20.36
CA LEU A 308 17.72 -2.31 21.61
C LEU A 308 17.55 -0.79 21.48
N ALA A 309 18.54 -0.08 20.95
CA ALA A 309 18.49 1.37 20.77
C ALA A 309 17.32 1.80 19.88
N VAL A 310 17.06 1.06 18.79
CA VAL A 310 15.93 1.28 17.89
C VAL A 310 14.61 1.01 18.61
N GLY A 311 14.48 -0.10 19.33
CA GLY A 311 13.28 -0.40 20.11
C GLY A 311 12.93 0.71 21.09
N CYS A 312 13.95 1.22 21.79
CA CYS A 312 13.76 2.32 22.72
C CYS A 312 13.35 3.62 22.04
N LEU A 313 14.07 4.00 20.98
CA LEU A 313 13.77 5.20 20.21
C LEU A 313 12.31 5.21 19.72
N PHE A 314 11.78 4.08 19.22
CA PHE A 314 10.40 4.01 18.75
C PHE A 314 9.37 4.11 19.88
N ILE A 315 9.61 3.48 21.03
CA ILE A 315 8.77 3.64 22.24
C ILE A 315 8.73 5.11 22.65
N TYR A 316 9.89 5.77 22.68
CA TYR A 316 9.99 7.19 22.97
C TYR A 316 9.20 8.06 21.97
N LEU A 317 9.36 7.83 20.66
CA LEU A 317 8.66 8.58 19.61
C LEU A 317 7.14 8.42 19.70
N ILE A 318 6.65 7.19 19.90
CA ILE A 318 5.20 6.92 20.06
C ILE A 318 4.67 7.64 21.30
N GLY A 319 5.36 7.52 22.43
CA GLY A 319 4.99 8.22 23.67
C GLY A 319 4.93 9.74 23.46
N PHE A 320 5.95 10.32 22.83
CA PHE A 320 6.04 11.75 22.50
C PHE A 320 4.88 12.22 21.62
N GLN A 321 4.54 11.47 20.59
CA GLN A 321 3.54 11.85 19.59
C GLN A 321 2.09 11.66 20.06
N LEU A 322 1.87 10.85 21.10
CA LEU A 322 0.55 10.71 21.74
C LEU A 322 0.27 11.80 22.78
N VAL A 323 1.27 12.55 23.25
CA VAL A 323 1.07 13.64 24.23
C VAL A 323 0.06 14.72 23.78
N PRO A 324 0.07 15.20 22.52
CA PRO A 324 -0.90 16.19 22.03
C PRO A 324 -2.37 15.75 22.12
N LEU A 325 -2.65 14.45 22.32
CA LEU A 325 -4.00 13.93 22.54
C LEU A 325 -4.67 14.59 23.76
N TYR A 326 -3.90 15.11 24.72
CA TYR A 326 -4.43 15.90 25.83
C TYR A 326 -5.25 17.12 25.36
N ASN A 327 -4.87 17.79 24.26
CA ASN A 327 -5.49 19.03 23.80
C ASN A 327 -6.69 18.83 22.86
N GLN A 328 -6.95 17.60 22.43
CA GLN A 328 -7.92 17.32 21.35
C GLN A 328 -9.35 17.79 21.69
N TYR A 329 -9.70 17.83 22.98
CA TYR A 329 -11.05 18.18 23.45
C TYR A 329 -11.13 19.53 24.17
N ASP A 330 -10.09 20.36 24.10
CA ASP A 330 -10.09 21.69 24.75
C ASP A 330 -11.03 22.68 24.05
N TYR A 331 -11.18 22.52 22.73
CA TYR A 331 -12.03 23.37 21.89
C TYR A 331 -13.47 22.86 21.74
N MET A 332 -13.81 21.72 22.35
CA MET A 332 -15.16 21.15 22.22
C MET A 332 -16.09 21.77 23.26
N LEU A 333 -17.01 22.65 22.83
CA LEU A 333 -17.91 23.41 23.72
C LEU A 333 -18.60 22.56 24.80
N LEU A 334 -19.00 21.32 24.49
CA LEU A 334 -19.69 20.43 25.44
C LEU A 334 -18.84 20.07 26.67
N THR A 335 -17.51 20.02 26.54
CA THR A 335 -16.60 19.74 27.67
C THR A 335 -16.40 20.96 28.56
N GLN A 336 -16.71 22.16 28.07
CA GLN A 336 -16.68 23.41 28.83
C GLN A 336 -18.00 23.64 29.60
N LEU A 337 -19.11 23.16 29.05
CA LEU A 337 -20.45 23.27 29.65
C LEU A 337 -20.67 22.27 30.81
N TYR A 338 -19.99 21.12 30.80
CA TYR A 338 -20.04 20.12 31.87
C TYR A 338 -18.67 20.06 32.58
N PRO A 339 -18.47 20.78 33.70
CA PRO A 339 -17.17 20.89 34.34
C PRO A 339 -16.77 19.56 34.99
N ILE A 340 -15.91 18.81 34.31
CA ILE A 340 -15.26 17.61 34.84
C ILE A 340 -13.84 18.00 35.25
N SER A 341 -13.36 17.54 36.41
CA SER A 341 -12.07 17.95 36.97
C SER A 341 -10.87 17.70 36.01
N LEU A 342 -9.97 18.68 35.88
CA LEU A 342 -8.75 18.58 35.06
C LEU A 342 -7.82 17.42 35.49
N LEU A 343 -7.87 17.04 36.76
CA LEU A 343 -7.13 15.88 37.29
C LEU A 343 -7.63 14.55 36.69
N GLN A 344 -8.93 14.43 36.42
CA GLN A 344 -9.49 13.25 35.73
C GLN A 344 -9.05 13.20 34.27
N LYS A 345 -8.90 14.36 33.61
CA LYS A 345 -8.39 14.46 32.24
C LYS A 345 -6.93 13.98 32.15
N GLU A 346 -6.05 14.45 33.03
CA GLU A 346 -4.65 14.00 33.08
C GLU A 346 -4.54 12.50 33.34
N LYS A 347 -5.30 12.00 34.33
CA LYS A 347 -5.32 10.57 34.67
C LYS A 347 -5.82 9.70 33.51
N ALA A 348 -6.87 10.12 32.82
CA ALA A 348 -7.43 9.39 31.69
C ALA A 348 -6.46 9.32 30.50
N VAL A 349 -5.80 10.43 30.14
CA VAL A 349 -4.80 10.45 29.07
C VAL A 349 -3.60 9.58 29.44
N LYS A 350 -3.10 9.68 30.68
CA LYS A 350 -2.02 8.82 31.17
C LYS A 350 -2.39 7.34 31.07
N GLN A 351 -3.59 6.96 31.48
CA GLN A 351 -4.06 5.57 31.42
C GLN A 351 -4.17 5.05 29.98
N LEU A 352 -4.66 5.88 29.05
CA LEU A 352 -4.73 5.52 27.64
C LEU A 352 -3.34 5.36 27.02
N ILE A 353 -2.44 6.31 27.24
CA ILE A 353 -1.07 6.23 26.70
C ILE A 353 -0.33 5.03 27.30
N LEU A 354 -0.51 4.74 28.59
CA LEU A 354 0.03 3.54 29.23
C LEU A 354 -0.45 2.28 28.51
N GLY A 355 -1.76 2.11 28.32
CA GLY A 355 -2.32 0.94 27.65
C GLY A 355 -1.77 0.76 26.22
N LEU A 356 -1.59 1.87 25.49
CA LEU A 356 -1.01 1.86 24.15
C LEU A 356 0.48 1.50 24.16
N LEU A 357 1.29 2.10 25.04
CA LEU A 357 2.72 1.81 25.15
C LEU A 357 2.98 0.37 25.58
N VAL A 358 2.22 -0.15 26.54
CA VAL A 358 2.30 -1.57 26.93
C VAL A 358 1.96 -2.47 25.74
N GLY A 359 0.95 -2.12 24.94
CA GLY A 359 0.64 -2.83 23.70
C GLY A 359 1.81 -2.87 22.72
N VAL A 360 2.52 -1.75 22.53
CA VAL A 360 3.72 -1.68 21.68
C VAL A 360 4.84 -2.54 22.23
N THR A 361 5.10 -2.48 23.54
CA THR A 361 6.12 -3.31 24.19
C THR A 361 5.83 -4.78 23.97
N ILE A 362 4.58 -5.22 24.14
CA ILE A 362 4.20 -6.62 23.89
C ILE A 362 4.50 -7.01 22.44
N VAL A 363 4.14 -6.15 21.47
CA VAL A 363 4.40 -6.41 20.05
C VAL A 363 5.90 -6.50 19.79
N TYR A 364 6.72 -5.58 20.31
CA TYR A 364 8.18 -5.61 20.13
C TYR A 364 8.82 -6.81 20.83
N SER A 365 8.36 -7.17 22.02
CA SER A 365 8.78 -8.37 22.73
C SER A 365 8.49 -9.65 21.94
N ILE A 366 7.31 -9.75 21.31
CA ILE A 366 6.97 -10.89 20.44
C ILE A 366 7.92 -10.95 19.23
N VAL A 367 8.19 -9.81 18.60
CA VAL A 367 9.13 -9.77 17.46
C VAL A 367 10.53 -10.23 17.89
N LEU A 368 11.04 -9.74 19.02
CA LEU A 368 12.34 -10.15 19.56
C LEU A 368 12.42 -11.65 19.83
N LEU A 369 11.35 -12.24 20.37
CA LEU A 369 11.26 -13.69 20.63
C LEU A 369 11.26 -14.53 19.34
N LEU A 370 10.74 -13.98 18.24
CA LEU A 370 10.70 -14.69 16.95
C LEU A 370 12.03 -14.63 16.21
N THR A 371 12.82 -13.56 16.41
CA THR A 371 14.06 -13.34 15.65
C THR A 371 15.31 -13.81 16.36
N ASN A 372 15.37 -13.69 17.70
CA ASN A 372 16.55 -14.01 18.48
C ASN A 372 16.40 -15.37 19.17
N SER A 373 17.46 -16.18 19.17
CA SER A 373 17.50 -17.40 19.99
C SER A 373 17.48 -17.06 21.48
N PHE A 374 16.98 -17.97 22.31
CA PHE A 374 16.90 -17.80 23.77
C PHE A 374 18.29 -17.69 24.42
N LYS A 375 18.81 -16.45 24.48
CA LYS A 375 20.06 -16.06 25.14
C LYS A 375 19.80 -15.05 26.25
N ILE A 376 20.76 -14.87 27.16
CA ILE A 376 20.71 -13.87 28.25
C ILE A 376 20.47 -12.45 27.70
N GLU A 377 21.04 -12.14 26.54
CA GLU A 377 20.87 -10.87 25.82
C GLU A 377 19.40 -10.52 25.55
N LEU A 378 18.58 -11.51 25.20
CA LEU A 378 17.15 -11.32 24.96
C LEU A 378 16.43 -10.90 26.26
N GLY A 379 16.79 -11.52 27.38
CA GLY A 379 16.26 -11.15 28.69
C GLY A 379 16.57 -9.71 29.07
N ILE A 380 17.78 -9.23 28.77
CA ILE A 380 18.19 -7.84 28.99
C ILE A 380 17.37 -6.91 28.10
N GLN A 381 17.20 -7.23 26.82
CA GLN A 381 16.41 -6.41 25.89
C GLN A 381 14.95 -6.26 26.34
N LEU A 382 14.30 -7.36 26.74
CA LEU A 382 12.94 -7.32 27.27
C LEU A 382 12.84 -6.47 28.54
N ALA A 383 13.78 -6.64 29.46
CA ALA A 383 13.81 -5.87 30.71
C ALA A 383 13.97 -4.37 30.45
N VAL A 384 14.85 -3.98 29.50
CA VAL A 384 15.08 -2.58 29.15
C VAL A 384 13.85 -1.95 28.49
N LEU A 385 13.16 -2.63 27.57
CA LEU A 385 11.93 -2.11 26.96
C LEU A 385 10.81 -1.92 28.01
N CYS A 386 10.67 -2.86 28.95
CA CYS A 386 9.75 -2.74 30.07
C CYS A 386 10.12 -1.57 31.00
N LEU A 387 11.40 -1.41 31.32
CA LEU A 387 11.89 -0.32 32.15
C LEU A 387 11.62 1.03 31.49
N GLU A 388 11.93 1.16 30.21
CA GLU A 388 11.73 2.40 29.47
C GLU A 388 10.26 2.80 29.42
N THR A 389 9.34 1.87 29.14
CA THR A 389 7.91 2.18 29.19
C THR A 389 7.46 2.64 30.56
N GLY A 390 7.98 2.03 31.63
CA GLY A 390 7.79 2.49 33.00
C GLY A 390 8.27 3.93 33.20
N VAL A 391 9.51 4.25 32.78
CA VAL A 391 10.11 5.59 32.88
C VAL A 391 9.30 6.61 32.09
N MET A 392 8.87 6.28 30.88
CA MET A 392 8.04 7.13 30.03
C MET A 392 6.72 7.48 30.72
N VAL A 393 6.04 6.48 31.28
CA VAL A 393 4.71 6.63 31.88
C VAL A 393 4.75 7.32 33.25
N VAL A 394 5.76 7.02 34.07
CA VAL A 394 5.85 7.54 35.44
C VAL A 394 6.48 8.93 35.46
N TRP A 395 7.50 9.17 34.63
CA TRP A 395 8.31 10.37 34.74
C TRP A 395 8.07 11.36 33.60
N TYR A 396 8.12 10.90 32.34
CA TYR A 396 8.07 11.79 31.18
C TYR A 396 6.67 12.36 30.92
N ILE A 397 5.67 11.48 30.81
CA ILE A 397 4.29 11.88 30.48
C ILE A 397 3.71 12.86 31.51
N PRO A 398 3.76 12.60 32.84
CA PRO A 398 3.19 13.52 33.82
C PRO A 398 3.91 14.87 33.86
N LYS A 399 5.24 14.89 33.72
CA LYS A 399 6.01 16.15 33.63
C LYS A 399 5.56 16.99 32.43
N ARG A 400 5.34 16.35 31.29
CA ARG A 400 4.95 17.05 30.07
C ARG A 400 3.49 17.50 30.08
N LEU A 401 2.59 16.68 30.61
CA LEU A 401 1.18 17.03 30.82
C LEU A 401 1.05 18.24 31.77
N ARG A 402 1.79 18.26 32.88
CA ARG A 402 1.84 19.42 33.80
C ARG A 402 2.36 20.69 33.13
N LYS A 403 3.30 20.57 32.18
CA LYS A 403 3.80 21.73 31.40
C LYS A 403 2.76 22.25 30.43
N ILE A 404 1.95 21.37 29.83
CA ILE A 404 0.87 21.73 28.90
C ILE A 404 -0.31 22.33 29.67
N ALA A 405 -0.67 21.79 30.83
CA ALA A 405 -1.76 22.29 31.67
C ALA A 405 -1.48 23.66 32.32
N LYS A 406 -0.22 24.10 32.34
CA LYS A 406 0.18 25.44 32.83
C LYS A 406 0.16 26.51 31.73
N LYS A 407 0.03 26.11 30.46
CA LYS A 407 -0.21 27.00 29.33
C LYS A 407 -1.70 27.12 29.11
#